data_AF-G6EYR9-F1
#
_entry.id   AF-G6EYR9-F1
#
_cell.length_a   1.000
_cell.length_b   1.000
_cell.length_c   1.000
_cell.angle_alpha   90.00
_cell.angle_beta   90.00
_cell.angle_gamma   90.00
#
_symmetry.space_group_name_H-M   'P 1'
#
loop_
_entity.id
_entity.type
_entity.pdbx_description
1 polymer ?
#
loop_
_entity_poly.entity_id
_entity_poly.type
_entity_poly.pdbx_seq_one_letter_code
_entity_poly.pdbx_strand_id
1 'polypeptide(L)'
;MTSISYKPFINDHELMLYPYAPLGLLHNQGEWPDPKYNLSIVTFASAQDINLIEWLTYHQALGVDHLYLYCIDDDPTELYRQILPFMLGEKPFITFHHYRFSKANAQIYLHFIHNYIHETLWYIHLNINDYLYFHETQKISDFINKFTNLNINVVCFNIFLFNKKDKTNNVLTTKQTTLEAIQSTNSICTDTKFLIRSRTCPYQYIFHHLNQSLDQLIYIDKLFNHSSNVLQQNMKKYYENFPDNTSSFITNEIITQVTQIAYIARLCDDTTNKDSNADNHNKEKSLSTLLNLYNPEKIWQKTLKKAWKNSFFPYPLPLLSIISHNKSYHQSSAPENYTSEDLASLLANGHIQGITQSITQREADPWWEIDLQDNYIIKIIRLFNGIDLNIENMQNFIIKSSENHTDWITRHHKTNLNLFGGTDGSYYNWLHPLGIKARWIRITVPGKNKVLSLDQIQILGMPCKNFYVP
;
A
#
# COMPACT_ATOMS: atom_id res chain seq x y z
N MET A 1 -21.79 -10.38 -20.21
CA MET A 1 -21.05 -9.88 -19.02
C MET A 1 -19.94 -10.85 -18.74
N THR A 2 -18.71 -10.45 -19.05
CA THR A 2 -17.49 -11.24 -18.83
C THR A 2 -17.30 -11.45 -17.34
N SER A 3 -17.31 -12.72 -16.93
CA SER A 3 -16.97 -13.15 -15.58
C SER A 3 -15.62 -12.55 -15.16
N ILE A 4 -15.64 -11.65 -14.18
CA ILE A 4 -14.42 -11.23 -13.48
C ILE A 4 -13.94 -12.46 -12.72
N SER A 5 -12.98 -13.15 -13.32
CA SER A 5 -12.29 -14.29 -12.73
C SER A 5 -11.46 -13.76 -11.57
N TYR A 6 -11.87 -14.06 -10.33
CA TYR A 6 -10.95 -14.11 -9.20
C TYR A 6 -9.86 -15.13 -9.59
N LYS A 7 -8.62 -14.69 -9.83
CA LYS A 7 -7.49 -15.63 -9.93
C LYS A 7 -7.09 -16.02 -8.50
N PRO A 8 -6.96 -17.33 -8.24
CA PRO A 8 -7.67 -17.94 -7.15
C PRO A 8 -6.85 -17.93 -5.86
N PHE A 9 -7.59 -18.06 -4.78
CA PHE A 9 -7.16 -18.59 -3.50
C PHE A 9 -6.08 -19.68 -3.66
N ILE A 10 -4.94 -19.55 -2.96
CA ILE A 10 -3.90 -20.61 -2.95
C ILE A 10 -4.47 -21.80 -2.19
N ASN A 11 -4.66 -22.92 -2.89
CA ASN A 11 -5.21 -24.12 -2.27
C ASN A 11 -4.08 -24.99 -1.70
N ASP A 12 -4.33 -25.68 -0.58
CA ASP A 12 -3.32 -26.53 0.09
C ASP A 12 -2.69 -27.60 -0.82
N HIS A 13 -3.43 -28.07 -1.84
CA HIS A 13 -2.90 -29.04 -2.80
C HIS A 13 -1.88 -28.44 -3.78
N GLU A 14 -1.89 -27.12 -4.01
CA GLU A 14 -0.90 -26.44 -4.84
C GLU A 14 0.48 -26.41 -4.16
N LEU A 15 0.55 -26.52 -2.82
CA LEU A 15 1.80 -26.61 -2.07
C LEU A 15 2.65 -27.82 -2.50
N MET A 16 2.01 -28.92 -2.89
CA MET A 16 2.68 -30.13 -3.36
C MET A 16 3.36 -29.96 -4.72
N LEU A 17 3.03 -28.88 -5.45
CA LEU A 17 3.58 -28.57 -6.78
C LEU A 17 4.84 -27.69 -6.73
N TYR A 18 5.15 -27.11 -5.58
CA TYR A 18 6.27 -26.19 -5.40
C TYR A 18 7.69 -26.77 -5.57
N PRO A 19 7.98 -28.09 -5.41
CA PRO A 19 9.30 -28.62 -5.78
C PRO A 19 9.50 -28.77 -7.29
N TYR A 20 8.45 -28.66 -8.10
CA TYR A 20 8.56 -28.78 -9.56
C TYR A 20 9.02 -27.47 -10.20
N ALA A 21 9.43 -27.55 -11.47
CA ALA A 21 9.88 -26.38 -12.22
C ALA A 21 8.79 -25.28 -12.25
N PRO A 22 9.17 -23.99 -12.23
CA PRO A 22 8.19 -22.91 -12.35
C PRO A 22 7.33 -23.06 -13.61
N LEU A 23 6.05 -22.68 -13.51
CA LEU A 23 5.06 -22.88 -14.57
C LEU A 23 5.50 -22.30 -15.92
N GLY A 24 6.19 -21.15 -15.92
CA GLY A 24 6.70 -20.55 -17.14
C GLY A 24 7.71 -21.42 -17.88
N LEU A 25 8.55 -22.18 -17.17
CA LEU A 25 9.46 -23.14 -17.81
C LEU A 25 8.67 -24.32 -18.33
N LEU A 26 7.73 -24.86 -17.54
CA LEU A 26 6.91 -26.01 -17.95
C LEU A 26 6.11 -25.70 -19.22
N HIS A 27 5.50 -24.51 -19.29
CA HIS A 27 4.76 -24.05 -20.46
C HIS A 27 5.67 -23.71 -21.65
N ASN A 28 6.95 -23.42 -21.41
CA ASN A 28 7.93 -23.10 -22.42
C ASN A 28 8.95 -24.25 -22.65
N GLN A 29 8.48 -25.50 -22.56
CA GLN A 29 9.25 -26.71 -22.90
C GLN A 29 10.57 -26.87 -22.13
N GLY A 30 10.66 -26.33 -20.91
CA GLY A 30 11.84 -26.37 -20.06
C GLY A 30 12.80 -25.20 -20.26
N GLU A 31 12.55 -24.30 -21.23
CA GLU A 31 13.36 -23.10 -21.43
C GLU A 31 12.79 -21.91 -20.65
N TRP A 32 13.67 -21.05 -20.14
CA TRP A 32 13.22 -19.82 -19.51
C TRP A 32 12.68 -18.84 -20.56
N PRO A 33 11.45 -18.36 -20.42
CA PRO A 33 10.94 -17.32 -21.31
C PRO A 33 11.70 -16.00 -21.13
N ASP A 34 11.49 -15.09 -22.07
CA ASP A 34 11.91 -13.71 -21.90
C ASP A 34 11.13 -13.06 -20.75
N PRO A 35 11.82 -12.38 -19.82
CA PRO A 35 11.16 -11.77 -18.67
C PRO A 35 10.28 -10.60 -19.12
N LYS A 36 9.11 -10.47 -18.51
CA LYS A 36 8.19 -9.33 -18.68
C LYS A 36 8.70 -8.08 -17.99
N TYR A 37 9.40 -8.27 -16.86
CA TYR A 37 9.86 -7.22 -15.95
C TYR A 37 11.36 -7.36 -15.69
N ASN A 38 12.08 -6.24 -15.56
CA ASN A 38 13.51 -6.30 -15.24
C ASN A 38 13.72 -6.49 -13.72
N LEU A 39 13.01 -5.70 -12.92
CA LEU A 39 12.99 -5.76 -11.47
C LEU A 39 11.56 -5.91 -10.94
N SER A 40 11.34 -6.97 -10.17
CA SER A 40 10.10 -7.12 -9.40
C SER A 40 10.35 -7.12 -7.90
N ILE A 41 9.40 -6.58 -7.13
CA ILE A 41 9.38 -6.75 -5.67
C ILE A 41 8.31 -7.77 -5.32
N VAL A 42 8.62 -8.65 -4.38
CA VAL A 42 7.66 -9.58 -3.80
C VAL A 42 7.49 -9.21 -2.33
N THR A 43 6.25 -8.94 -1.93
CA THR A 43 5.94 -8.46 -0.59
C THR A 43 4.60 -9.03 -0.11
N PHE A 44 4.39 -8.96 1.20
CA PHE A 44 3.10 -9.20 1.81
C PHE A 44 2.69 -7.97 2.62
N ALA A 45 1.39 -7.73 2.70
CA ALA A 45 0.84 -6.56 3.36
C ALA A 45 -0.51 -6.86 4.01
N SER A 46 -0.87 -6.01 4.96
CA SER A 46 -2.17 -5.91 5.60
C SER A 46 -2.81 -4.55 5.30
N ALA A 47 -4.12 -4.46 5.33
CA ALA A 47 -4.87 -3.20 5.33
C ALA A 47 -4.49 -2.26 6.48
N GLN A 48 -3.86 -2.79 7.53
CA GLN A 48 -3.33 -2.06 8.67
C GLN A 48 -1.98 -1.37 8.38
N ASP A 49 -1.29 -1.74 7.31
CA ASP A 49 0.01 -1.14 6.94
C ASP A 49 -0.17 0.32 6.53
N ILE A 50 0.04 1.21 7.50
CA ILE A 50 -0.27 2.63 7.42
C ILE A 50 0.41 3.27 6.20
N ASN A 51 1.67 2.92 5.94
CA ASN A 51 2.52 3.54 4.92
C ASN A 51 2.48 2.84 3.55
N LEU A 52 1.59 1.87 3.34
CA LEU A 52 1.57 1.05 2.13
C LEU A 52 1.52 1.88 0.84
N ILE A 53 0.62 2.85 0.74
CA ILE A 53 0.46 3.65 -0.49
C ILE A 53 1.69 4.51 -0.77
N GLU A 54 2.31 5.06 0.28
CA GLU A 54 3.58 5.81 0.16
C GLU A 54 4.70 4.88 -0.34
N TRP A 55 4.79 3.68 0.24
CA TRP A 55 5.76 2.66 -0.13
C TRP A 55 5.58 2.19 -1.59
N LEU A 56 4.36 1.92 -2.03
CA LEU A 56 4.03 1.54 -3.41
C LEU A 56 4.39 2.67 -4.39
N THR A 57 3.95 3.88 -4.09
CA THR A 57 4.18 5.07 -4.93
C THR A 57 5.67 5.37 -5.05
N TYR A 58 6.42 5.23 -3.96
CA TYR A 58 7.86 5.39 -3.93
C TYR A 58 8.57 4.40 -4.85
N HIS A 59 8.30 3.09 -4.70
CA HIS A 59 8.98 2.06 -5.48
C HIS A 59 8.61 2.11 -6.97
N GLN A 60 7.36 2.45 -7.30
CA GLN A 60 6.94 2.70 -8.67
C GLN A 60 7.74 3.85 -9.30
N ALA A 61 7.89 4.97 -8.58
CA ALA A 61 8.62 6.13 -9.08
C ALA A 61 10.14 5.97 -9.10
N LEU A 62 10.66 5.08 -8.25
CA LEU A 62 12.07 4.67 -8.25
C LEU A 62 12.43 3.93 -9.54
N GLY A 63 11.45 3.32 -10.21
CA GLY A 63 11.63 2.57 -11.45
C GLY A 63 11.63 1.05 -11.27
N VAL A 64 10.98 0.56 -10.22
CA VAL A 64 10.62 -0.87 -10.13
C VAL A 64 9.55 -1.14 -11.19
N ASP A 65 9.68 -2.26 -11.91
CA ASP A 65 8.77 -2.57 -13.02
C ASP A 65 7.43 -3.14 -12.52
N HIS A 66 7.48 -4.05 -11.53
CA HIS A 66 6.30 -4.78 -11.08
C HIS A 66 6.36 -5.26 -9.63
N LEU A 67 5.20 -5.43 -9.01
CA LEU A 67 5.07 -5.93 -7.64
C LEU A 67 4.15 -7.15 -7.59
N TYR A 68 4.56 -8.17 -6.84
CA TYR A 68 3.70 -9.28 -6.42
C TYR A 68 3.36 -9.08 -4.95
N LEU A 69 2.12 -8.65 -4.69
CA LEU A 69 1.64 -8.30 -3.35
C LEU A 69 0.68 -9.36 -2.82
N TYR A 70 0.99 -9.89 -1.64
CA TYR A 70 0.19 -10.91 -0.96
C TYR A 70 -0.52 -10.31 0.26
N CYS A 71 -1.84 -10.28 0.23
CA CYS A 71 -2.68 -9.92 1.36
C CYS A 71 -2.69 -11.04 2.39
N ILE A 72 -2.29 -10.75 3.62
CA ILE A 72 -2.31 -11.70 4.74
C ILE A 72 -3.51 -11.52 5.68
N ASP A 73 -4.36 -10.52 5.41
CA ASP A 73 -5.60 -10.33 6.17
C ASP A 73 -6.58 -11.48 5.94
N ASP A 74 -7.42 -11.78 6.94
CA ASP A 74 -8.53 -12.72 6.77
C ASP A 74 -9.50 -12.25 5.67
N ASP A 75 -9.79 -10.95 5.62
CA ASP A 75 -10.56 -10.28 4.58
C ASP A 75 -9.67 -9.33 3.76
N PRO A 76 -9.44 -9.62 2.45
CA PRO A 76 -8.57 -8.81 1.60
C PRO A 76 -9.22 -7.52 1.10
N THR A 77 -10.51 -7.30 1.36
CA THR A 77 -11.31 -6.26 0.69
C THR A 77 -10.74 -4.86 0.88
N GLU A 78 -10.39 -4.50 2.12
CA GLU A 78 -9.89 -3.15 2.41
C GLU A 78 -8.50 -2.91 1.78
N LEU A 79 -7.60 -3.90 1.87
CA LEU A 79 -6.29 -3.81 1.25
C LEU A 79 -6.39 -3.74 -0.28
N TYR A 80 -7.22 -4.60 -0.88
CA TYR A 80 -7.50 -4.61 -2.31
C TYR A 80 -8.02 -3.25 -2.79
N ARG A 81 -8.96 -2.65 -2.05
CA ARG A 81 -9.52 -1.33 -2.34
C ARG A 81 -8.47 -0.22 -2.28
N GLN A 82 -7.55 -0.29 -1.31
CA GLN A 82 -6.46 0.67 -1.18
C GLN A 82 -5.51 0.63 -2.37
N ILE A 83 -5.17 -0.57 -2.88
CA ILE A 83 -4.18 -0.74 -3.95
C ILE A 83 -4.77 -0.80 -5.36
N LEU A 84 -6.10 -0.87 -5.50
CA LEU A 84 -6.81 -1.07 -6.78
C LEU A 84 -6.24 -0.23 -7.94
N PRO A 85 -5.93 1.08 -7.77
CA PRO A 85 -5.41 1.87 -8.89
C PRO A 85 -4.03 1.43 -9.41
N PHE A 86 -3.23 0.71 -8.63
CA PHE A 86 -1.98 0.11 -9.08
C PHE A 86 -2.18 -1.21 -9.84
N MET A 87 -3.38 -1.79 -9.78
CA MET A 87 -3.75 -3.04 -10.44
C MET A 87 -4.51 -2.84 -11.76
N LEU A 88 -4.83 -1.59 -12.10
CA LEU A 88 -5.61 -1.24 -13.29
C LEU A 88 -4.71 -0.74 -14.43
N GLY A 89 -5.19 -0.86 -15.66
CA GLY A 89 -4.52 -0.41 -16.88
C GLY A 89 -3.95 -1.56 -17.72
N GLU A 90 -3.37 -1.21 -18.89
CA GLU A 90 -2.78 -2.19 -19.81
C GLU A 90 -1.52 -2.86 -19.24
N LYS A 91 -0.80 -2.15 -18.37
CA LYS A 91 0.39 -2.62 -17.66
C LYS A 91 0.20 -2.35 -16.16
N PRO A 92 -0.56 -3.20 -15.45
CA PRO A 92 -0.75 -3.03 -14.02
C PRO A 92 0.60 -3.13 -13.31
N PHE A 93 0.81 -2.31 -12.29
CA PHE A 93 2.03 -2.31 -11.48
C PHE A 93 2.02 -3.40 -10.41
N ILE A 94 0.85 -3.87 -10.00
CA ILE A 94 0.68 -4.89 -8.96
C ILE A 94 -0.08 -6.10 -9.49
N THR A 95 0.48 -7.29 -9.26
CA THR A 95 -0.27 -8.56 -9.20
C THR A 95 -0.62 -8.84 -7.74
N PHE A 96 -1.92 -8.94 -7.44
CA PHE A 96 -2.43 -9.17 -6.09
C PHE A 96 -2.82 -10.62 -5.85
N HIS A 97 -2.48 -11.12 -4.66
CA HIS A 97 -2.92 -12.42 -4.15
C HIS A 97 -3.49 -12.29 -2.74
N HIS A 98 -4.52 -13.06 -2.42
CA HIS A 98 -4.99 -13.23 -1.06
C HIS A 98 -4.51 -14.56 -0.48
N TYR A 99 -3.85 -14.50 0.67
CA TYR A 99 -3.27 -15.64 1.34
C TYR A 99 -3.56 -15.57 2.86
N ARG A 100 -4.66 -16.20 3.28
CA ARG A 100 -5.14 -16.18 4.67
C ARG A 100 -4.35 -17.05 5.66
N PHE A 101 -3.42 -17.87 5.20
CA PHE A 101 -2.67 -18.78 6.06
C PHE A 101 -1.47 -18.06 6.69
N SER A 102 -1.76 -17.14 7.61
CA SER A 102 -0.87 -16.12 8.20
C SER A 102 0.42 -16.59 8.88
N LYS A 103 0.71 -17.90 8.91
CA LYS A 103 1.83 -18.48 9.69
C LYS A 103 2.97 -19.09 8.88
N ALA A 104 2.97 -19.00 7.55
CA ALA A 104 4.08 -19.53 6.75
C ALA A 104 4.52 -18.58 5.63
N ASN A 105 5.30 -17.55 5.96
CA ASN A 105 5.94 -16.64 5.00
C ASN A 105 6.60 -17.41 3.82
N ALA A 106 7.19 -18.57 4.10
CA ALA A 106 7.80 -19.46 3.12
C ALA A 106 6.87 -19.89 1.98
N GLN A 107 5.56 -20.07 2.24
CA GLN A 107 4.60 -20.54 1.24
C GLN A 107 4.23 -19.43 0.24
N ILE A 108 4.14 -18.18 0.68
CA ILE A 108 3.97 -17.02 -0.22
C ILE A 108 5.12 -16.96 -1.24
N TYR A 109 6.34 -17.16 -0.74
CA TYR A 109 7.53 -17.17 -1.57
C TYR A 109 7.54 -18.33 -2.56
N LEU A 110 7.19 -19.54 -2.11
CA LEU A 110 7.09 -20.69 -3.02
C LEU A 110 5.98 -20.51 -4.07
N HIS A 111 4.84 -19.91 -3.71
CA HIS A 111 3.81 -19.55 -4.67
C HIS A 111 4.35 -18.59 -5.74
N PHE A 112 5.08 -17.55 -5.32
CA PHE A 112 5.72 -16.61 -6.26
C PHE A 112 6.71 -17.35 -7.16
N ILE A 113 7.58 -18.17 -6.56
CA ILE A 113 8.60 -18.94 -7.26
C ILE A 113 7.96 -19.83 -8.33
N HIS A 114 6.92 -20.58 -7.97
CA HIS A 114 6.26 -21.50 -8.87
C HIS A 114 5.51 -20.78 -10.00
N ASN A 115 4.75 -19.73 -9.67
CA ASN A 115 3.80 -19.13 -10.59
C ASN A 115 4.35 -17.95 -11.40
N TYR A 116 5.33 -17.21 -10.88
CA TYR A 116 5.68 -15.88 -11.41
C TYR A 116 7.16 -15.58 -11.56
N ILE A 117 8.07 -16.37 -10.98
CA ILE A 117 9.51 -16.04 -11.03
C ILE A 117 10.06 -15.86 -12.45
N HIS A 118 9.48 -16.55 -13.43
CA HIS A 118 9.84 -16.49 -14.84
C HIS A 118 9.44 -15.17 -15.51
N GLU A 119 8.52 -14.40 -14.92
CA GLU A 119 8.09 -13.12 -15.45
C GLU A 119 9.09 -11.99 -15.18
N THR A 120 10.09 -12.19 -14.31
CA THR A 120 11.03 -11.14 -13.91
C THR A 120 12.48 -11.57 -14.09
N LEU A 121 13.39 -10.65 -14.45
CA LEU A 121 14.82 -10.96 -14.55
C LEU A 121 15.48 -11.02 -13.16
N TRP A 122 15.17 -10.02 -12.33
CA TRP A 122 15.60 -9.90 -10.95
C TRP A 122 14.40 -9.72 -10.02
N TYR A 123 14.51 -10.23 -8.81
CA TYR A 123 13.51 -9.99 -7.77
C TYR A 123 14.15 -9.75 -6.40
N ILE A 124 13.44 -9.02 -5.55
CA ILE A 124 13.82 -8.78 -4.16
C ILE A 124 12.60 -8.93 -3.25
N HIS A 125 12.82 -9.50 -2.07
CA HIS A 125 11.80 -9.58 -1.02
C HIS A 125 11.94 -8.39 -0.08
N LEU A 126 10.89 -7.57 0.01
CA LEU A 126 10.85 -6.40 0.88
C LEU A 126 9.61 -6.42 1.75
N ASN A 127 9.77 -6.02 3.00
CA ASN A 127 8.65 -5.73 3.89
C ASN A 127 8.16 -4.29 3.64
N ILE A 128 6.96 -3.94 4.08
CA ILE A 128 6.39 -2.59 3.91
C ILE A 128 7.18 -1.51 4.66
N ASN A 129 8.07 -1.88 5.59
CA ASN A 129 9.01 -0.97 6.25
C ASN A 129 10.41 -0.94 5.62
N ASP A 130 10.68 -1.73 4.58
CA ASP A 130 11.97 -1.77 3.87
C ASP A 130 11.90 -0.95 2.58
N TYR A 131 12.67 0.12 2.48
CA TYR A 131 12.73 0.99 1.31
C TYR A 131 14.01 0.76 0.53
N LEU A 132 13.88 0.42 -0.76
CA LEU A 132 15.02 0.34 -1.66
C LEU A 132 15.55 1.73 -1.96
N TYR A 133 16.82 1.97 -1.65
CA TYR A 133 17.45 3.26 -1.87
C TYR A 133 18.50 3.18 -2.99
N PHE A 134 18.49 4.18 -3.89
CA PHE A 134 19.55 4.42 -4.88
C PHE A 134 19.98 5.88 -4.84
N HIS A 135 21.28 6.11 -4.94
CA HIS A 135 21.84 7.45 -5.03
C HIS A 135 21.40 8.14 -6.34
N GLU A 136 21.31 9.49 -6.37
CA GLU A 136 20.76 10.26 -7.52
C GLU A 136 21.48 10.01 -8.86
N THR A 137 22.74 9.56 -8.79
CA THR A 137 23.56 9.24 -9.97
C THR A 137 23.30 7.84 -10.53
N GLN A 138 22.53 7.02 -9.84
CA GLN A 138 22.24 5.63 -10.21
C GLN A 138 20.84 5.52 -10.80
N LYS A 139 20.73 4.88 -11.97
CA LYS A 139 19.46 4.36 -12.48
C LYS A 139 19.35 2.88 -12.18
N ILE A 140 18.18 2.42 -11.77
CA ILE A 140 17.93 0.99 -11.49
C ILE A 140 18.30 0.12 -12.70
N SER A 141 17.93 0.53 -13.91
CA SER A 141 18.24 -0.20 -15.14
C SER A 141 19.74 -0.42 -15.32
N ASP A 142 20.54 0.64 -15.11
CA ASP A 142 21.98 0.62 -15.33
C ASP A 142 22.68 -0.21 -14.24
N PHE A 143 22.20 -0.08 -13.00
CA PHE A 143 22.63 -0.91 -11.88
C PHE A 143 22.38 -2.40 -12.17
N ILE A 144 21.17 -2.78 -12.57
CA ILE A 144 20.81 -4.17 -12.87
C ILE A 144 21.61 -4.71 -14.05
N ASN A 145 21.75 -3.94 -15.12
CA ASN A 145 22.51 -4.33 -16.30
C ASN A 145 23.98 -4.59 -15.96
N LYS A 146 24.56 -3.75 -15.08
CA LYS A 146 25.94 -3.93 -14.60
C LYS A 146 26.14 -5.30 -13.93
N PHE A 147 25.28 -5.68 -12.98
CA PHE A 147 25.39 -6.98 -12.31
C PHE A 147 25.05 -8.16 -13.22
N THR A 148 24.11 -7.98 -14.15
CA THR A 148 23.78 -8.98 -15.17
C THR A 148 24.98 -9.28 -16.07
N ASN A 149 25.70 -8.24 -16.51
CA ASN A 149 26.90 -8.38 -17.36
C ASN A 149 28.08 -9.01 -16.62
N LEU A 150 28.19 -8.77 -15.31
CA LEU A 150 29.20 -9.41 -14.45
C LEU A 150 28.85 -10.85 -14.09
N ASN A 151 27.74 -11.38 -14.60
CA ASN A 151 27.23 -12.72 -14.27
C ASN A 151 27.08 -12.95 -12.76
N ILE A 152 26.62 -11.92 -12.05
CA ILE A 152 26.28 -12.01 -10.63
C ILE A 152 24.88 -12.61 -10.50
N ASN A 153 24.73 -13.53 -9.55
CA ASN A 153 23.46 -14.22 -9.27
C ASN A 153 22.69 -13.55 -8.14
N VAL A 154 23.41 -12.99 -7.16
CA VAL A 154 22.84 -12.37 -5.96
C VAL A 154 23.59 -11.08 -5.62
N VAL A 155 22.86 -9.99 -5.46
CA VAL A 155 23.38 -8.73 -4.92
C VAL A 155 22.87 -8.53 -3.49
N CYS A 156 23.79 -8.39 -2.55
CA CYS A 156 23.53 -8.21 -1.13
C CYS A 156 23.46 -6.72 -0.80
N PHE A 157 22.30 -6.27 -0.34
CA PHE A 157 22.07 -4.89 0.10
C PHE A 157 22.21 -4.79 1.61
N ASN A 158 23.10 -3.93 2.07
CA ASN A 158 23.18 -3.56 3.48
C ASN A 158 21.87 -2.90 3.94
N ILE A 159 21.48 -3.19 5.18
CA ILE A 159 20.25 -2.66 5.79
C ILE A 159 20.63 -1.60 6.83
N PHE A 160 20.27 -0.35 6.55
CA PHE A 160 20.42 0.77 7.45
C PHE A 160 19.10 0.98 8.20
N LEU A 161 19.20 1.10 9.52
CA LEU A 161 18.05 1.31 10.38
C LEU A 161 17.72 2.81 10.47
N PHE A 162 16.43 3.12 10.62
CA PHE A 162 15.92 4.47 10.70
C PHE A 162 14.75 4.50 11.68
N ASN A 163 14.74 5.45 12.62
CA ASN A 163 13.67 5.59 13.60
C ASN A 163 12.69 6.69 13.19
N LYS A 164 11.46 6.62 13.69
CA LYS A 164 10.49 7.71 13.57
C LYS A 164 10.86 8.87 14.52
N LYS A 165 10.66 10.11 14.06
CA LYS A 165 10.81 11.37 14.82
C LYS A 165 9.70 11.39 15.86
N ASP A 166 10.05 11.21 17.13
CA ASP A 166 9.18 11.55 18.24
C ASP A 166 8.88 13.05 18.20
N LYS A 167 7.72 13.44 17.65
CA LYS A 167 7.16 14.77 17.89
C LYS A 167 6.14 14.63 18.99
N THR A 168 6.57 15.04 20.19
CA THR A 168 5.74 15.36 21.36
C THR A 168 4.34 15.88 20.96
N ASN A 169 3.31 15.11 21.35
CA ASN A 169 1.89 15.46 21.44
C ASN A 169 1.21 16.19 20.27
N ASN A 170 0.18 15.53 19.71
CA ASN A 170 -0.98 16.09 18.98
C ASN A 170 -0.91 16.34 17.47
N VAL A 171 -0.28 15.46 16.68
CA VAL A 171 -0.68 15.32 15.26
C VAL A 171 -0.83 13.83 14.96
N LEU A 172 -2.08 13.40 14.74
CA LEU A 172 -2.39 12.13 14.08
C LEU A 172 -1.51 12.06 12.84
N THR A 173 -0.56 11.12 12.82
CA THR A 173 0.20 10.76 11.62
C THR A 173 -0.81 10.36 10.55
N THR A 174 -1.14 11.30 9.68
CA THR A 174 -1.85 11.01 8.44
C THR A 174 -1.08 9.89 7.75
N LYS A 175 -1.79 8.89 7.20
CA LYS A 175 -1.25 7.62 6.66
C LYS A 175 -0.06 7.72 5.66
N GLN A 176 0.47 8.90 5.33
CA GLN A 176 1.35 9.13 4.18
C GLN A 176 2.41 10.23 4.42
N THR A 177 3.08 10.24 5.58
CA THR A 177 4.26 11.11 5.85
C THR A 177 5.40 10.36 6.54
N THR A 178 5.52 9.05 6.28
CA THR A 178 6.43 8.19 7.05
C THR A 178 7.88 8.56 6.76
N LEU A 179 8.21 8.78 5.47
CA LEU A 179 9.54 9.19 5.04
C LEU A 179 9.95 10.62 5.50
N GLU A 180 8.99 11.51 5.76
CA GLU A 180 9.24 12.87 6.29
C GLU A 180 9.51 12.87 7.80
N ALA A 181 9.01 11.85 8.49
CA ALA A 181 9.14 11.67 9.92
C ALA A 181 10.39 10.87 10.32
N ILE A 182 11.37 10.64 9.45
CA ILE A 182 12.52 9.77 9.78
C ILE A 182 13.67 10.54 10.43
N GLN A 183 14.27 9.96 11.47
CA GLN A 183 15.63 10.26 11.94
C GLN A 183 16.57 9.13 11.55
N SER A 184 17.74 9.48 11.02
CA SER A 184 18.83 8.53 10.83
C SER A 184 19.23 7.94 12.17
N THR A 185 19.20 6.62 12.31
CA THR A 185 19.95 5.97 13.39
C THR A 185 21.35 5.64 12.89
N ASN A 186 22.29 5.69 13.82
CA ASN A 186 23.67 5.30 13.57
C ASN A 186 23.84 3.77 13.63
N SER A 187 22.87 2.99 13.15
CA SER A 187 22.89 1.53 13.27
C SER A 187 22.68 0.84 11.92
N ILE A 188 23.48 -0.19 11.70
CA ILE A 188 23.42 -1.07 10.53
C ILE A 188 23.16 -2.48 11.01
N CYS A 189 22.28 -3.19 10.31
CA CYS A 189 22.03 -4.60 10.56
C CYS A 189 23.16 -5.44 9.94
N THR A 190 23.56 -6.52 10.61
CA THR A 190 24.49 -7.51 10.04
C THR A 190 23.82 -8.38 8.97
N ASP A 191 22.49 -8.49 8.98
CA ASP A 191 21.74 -9.15 7.91
C ASP A 191 21.71 -8.25 6.65
N THR A 192 21.61 -8.87 5.47
CA THR A 192 21.46 -8.15 4.19
C THR A 192 20.19 -8.60 3.48
N LYS A 193 19.68 -7.77 2.57
CA LYS A 193 18.59 -8.16 1.67
C LYS A 193 19.16 -8.58 0.31
N PHE A 194 18.59 -9.64 -0.25
CA PHE A 194 19.07 -10.23 -1.49
C PHE A 194 18.22 -9.80 -2.68
N LEU A 195 18.88 -9.16 -3.64
CA LEU A 195 18.38 -9.00 -5.00
C LEU A 195 18.89 -10.21 -5.82
N ILE A 196 17.98 -11.05 -6.30
CA ILE A 196 18.30 -12.38 -6.84
C ILE A 196 17.93 -12.45 -8.32
N ARG A 197 18.80 -13.04 -9.13
CA ARG A 197 18.50 -13.35 -10.52
C ARG A 197 17.54 -14.53 -10.58
N SER A 198 16.38 -14.36 -11.21
CA SER A 198 15.29 -15.34 -11.21
C SER A 198 15.73 -16.74 -11.65
N ARG A 199 16.56 -16.82 -12.69
CA ARG A 199 17.05 -18.08 -13.27
C ARG A 199 17.94 -18.90 -12.34
N THR A 200 18.44 -18.28 -11.27
CA THR A 200 19.38 -18.91 -10.34
C THR A 200 18.69 -19.35 -9.05
N CYS A 201 17.39 -19.06 -8.90
CA CYS A 201 16.63 -19.41 -7.69
C CYS A 201 16.63 -20.93 -7.45
N PRO A 202 17.02 -21.41 -6.26
CA PRO A 202 17.18 -22.83 -5.96
C PRO A 202 15.88 -23.43 -5.42
N TYR A 203 14.79 -23.31 -6.18
CA TYR A 203 13.43 -23.56 -5.72
C TYR A 203 13.20 -24.95 -5.11
N GLN A 204 13.79 -26.01 -5.69
CA GLN A 204 13.75 -27.37 -5.13
C GLN A 204 14.38 -27.46 -3.74
N TYR A 205 15.54 -26.82 -3.55
CA TYR A 205 16.22 -26.82 -2.27
C TYR A 205 15.42 -26.06 -1.22
N ILE A 206 14.90 -24.88 -1.57
CA ILE A 206 14.05 -24.07 -0.68
C ILE A 206 12.86 -24.89 -0.20
N PHE A 207 12.19 -25.61 -1.11
CA PHE A 207 11.06 -26.47 -0.78
C PHE A 207 11.39 -27.57 0.24
N HIS A 208 12.57 -28.18 0.14
CA HIS A 208 12.97 -29.26 1.05
C HIS A 208 13.48 -28.78 2.42
N HIS A 209 13.68 -27.47 2.61
CA HIS A 209 14.25 -26.89 3.82
C HIS A 209 13.38 -25.79 4.44
N LEU A 210 12.05 -25.85 4.26
CA LEU A 210 11.09 -24.83 4.72
C LEU A 210 11.08 -24.57 6.25
N ASN A 211 11.80 -25.36 7.03
CA ASN A 211 11.99 -25.19 8.46
C ASN A 211 13.01 -24.10 8.84
N GLN A 212 13.76 -23.56 7.89
CA GLN A 212 14.70 -22.44 8.11
C GLN A 212 14.12 -21.12 7.56
N SER A 213 14.62 -19.98 8.02
CA SER A 213 14.17 -18.70 7.46
C SER A 213 14.60 -18.57 5.99
N LEU A 214 13.79 -17.95 5.13
CA LEU A 214 14.11 -17.85 3.69
C LEU A 214 15.46 -17.14 3.45
N ASP A 215 15.76 -16.13 4.27
CA ASP A 215 17.04 -15.42 4.25
C ASP A 215 18.21 -16.37 4.62
N GLN A 216 17.98 -17.39 5.45
CA GLN A 216 18.94 -18.47 5.73
C GLN A 216 19.01 -19.52 4.60
N LEU A 217 17.89 -19.80 3.92
CA LEU A 217 17.79 -20.80 2.87
C LEU A 217 18.50 -20.42 1.57
N ILE A 218 18.74 -19.13 1.35
CA ILE A 218 19.46 -18.65 0.19
C ILE A 218 20.99 -18.87 0.35
N TYR A 219 21.48 -19.24 1.54
CA TYR A 219 22.89 -19.61 1.81
C TYR A 219 23.28 -20.99 1.24
N ILE A 220 23.05 -21.18 -0.06
CA ILE A 220 23.54 -22.34 -0.79
C ILE A 220 24.85 -21.95 -1.44
N ASP A 221 25.93 -22.69 -1.12
CA ASP A 221 27.29 -22.45 -1.60
C ASP A 221 27.38 -22.23 -3.13
N LYS A 222 26.51 -22.88 -3.92
CA LYS A 222 26.45 -22.70 -5.39
C LYS A 222 25.96 -21.32 -5.84
N LEU A 223 25.02 -20.69 -5.11
CA LEU A 223 24.51 -19.35 -5.43
C LEU A 223 25.48 -18.25 -5.03
N PHE A 224 26.09 -18.42 -3.85
CA PHE A 224 26.96 -17.42 -3.27
C PHE A 224 28.36 -17.34 -3.91
N ASN A 225 28.77 -18.36 -4.68
CA ASN A 225 29.97 -18.28 -5.52
C ASN A 225 29.95 -17.07 -6.48
N HIS A 226 28.77 -16.66 -6.92
CA HIS A 226 28.56 -15.47 -7.76
C HIS A 226 27.70 -14.43 -7.03
N SER A 227 27.94 -14.25 -5.73
CA SER A 227 27.33 -13.18 -4.93
C SER A 227 28.22 -11.96 -4.85
N SER A 228 27.59 -10.80 -4.71
CA SER A 228 28.31 -9.56 -4.49
C SER A 228 27.53 -8.55 -3.65
N ASN A 229 28.20 -7.60 -3.00
CA ASN A 229 27.53 -6.42 -2.46
C ASN A 229 27.31 -5.38 -3.58
N VAL A 230 26.68 -4.25 -3.24
CA VAL A 230 26.45 -3.15 -4.18
C VAL A 230 27.75 -2.53 -4.74
N LEU A 231 28.90 -2.76 -4.10
CA LEU A 231 30.22 -2.30 -4.54
C LEU A 231 30.92 -3.26 -5.52
N GLN A 232 30.31 -4.42 -5.83
CA GLN A 232 30.91 -5.52 -6.61
C GLN A 232 31.96 -6.35 -5.86
N GLN A 233 32.01 -6.26 -4.53
CA GLN A 233 32.88 -7.12 -3.72
C GLN A 233 32.20 -8.48 -3.50
N ASN A 234 32.96 -9.56 -3.57
CA ASN A 234 32.42 -10.91 -3.37
C ASN A 234 31.93 -11.11 -1.93
N MET A 235 30.71 -11.64 -1.77
CA MET A 235 30.06 -11.80 -0.46
C MET A 235 30.14 -13.22 0.12
N LYS A 236 30.88 -14.15 -0.51
CA LYS A 236 31.03 -15.52 -0.01
C LYS A 236 31.60 -15.55 1.41
N LYS A 237 32.73 -14.88 1.63
CA LYS A 237 33.39 -14.82 2.94
C LYS A 237 32.58 -14.08 4.01
N TYR A 238 31.66 -13.21 3.62
CA TYR A 238 30.78 -12.51 4.55
C TYR A 238 29.92 -13.49 5.34
N TYR A 239 29.46 -14.56 4.66
CA TYR A 239 28.54 -15.54 5.22
C TYR A 239 29.20 -16.83 5.67
N GLU A 240 30.47 -17.05 5.32
CA GLU A 240 31.31 -18.03 6.00
C GLU A 240 31.38 -17.66 7.50
N ASN A 241 31.00 -18.56 8.41
CA ASN A 241 30.97 -18.32 9.86
C ASN A 241 30.19 -17.05 10.28
N PHE A 242 29.03 -16.80 9.66
CA PHE A 242 28.17 -15.68 10.03
C PHE A 242 27.68 -15.80 11.50
N PRO A 243 27.66 -14.71 12.31
CA PRO A 243 27.93 -13.30 11.95
C PRO A 243 29.38 -12.83 12.18
N ASP A 244 30.31 -13.70 12.57
CA ASP A 244 31.64 -13.28 13.06
C ASP A 244 32.45 -12.52 11.99
N ASN A 245 32.37 -12.96 10.74
CA ASN A 245 33.11 -12.38 9.61
C ASN A 245 32.55 -11.02 9.14
N THR A 246 31.33 -10.65 9.53
CA THR A 246 30.65 -9.42 9.07
C THR A 246 31.42 -8.14 9.43
N SER A 247 32.16 -8.17 10.53
CA SER A 247 32.96 -7.05 11.04
C SER A 247 33.98 -6.51 10.03
N SER A 248 34.53 -7.40 9.19
CA SER A 248 35.50 -7.07 8.13
C SER A 248 34.89 -6.40 6.90
N PHE A 249 33.58 -6.56 6.70
CA PHE A 249 32.83 -6.01 5.58
C PHE A 249 31.98 -4.79 5.97
N ILE A 250 31.74 -4.59 7.26
CA ILE A 250 31.04 -3.42 7.80
C ILE A 250 32.07 -2.48 8.43
N THR A 251 32.87 -1.84 7.56
CA THR A 251 33.82 -0.78 7.93
C THR A 251 33.26 0.59 7.54
N ASN A 252 33.74 1.62 8.24
CA ASN A 252 33.37 3.02 7.99
C ASN A 252 33.57 3.44 6.52
N GLU A 253 34.66 2.99 5.91
CA GLU A 253 34.97 3.25 4.50
C GLU A 253 33.95 2.57 3.57
N ILE A 254 33.69 1.28 3.77
CA ILE A 254 32.74 0.51 2.96
C ILE A 254 31.34 1.11 3.07
N ILE A 255 30.90 1.44 4.29
CA ILE A 255 29.60 2.06 4.54
C ILE A 255 29.45 3.39 3.77
N THR A 256 30.50 4.22 3.77
CA THR A 256 30.50 5.50 3.04
C THR A 256 30.36 5.30 1.53
N GLN A 257 30.98 4.26 0.98
CA GLN A 257 30.84 3.93 -0.44
C GLN A 257 29.47 3.33 -0.77
N VAL A 258 28.93 2.46 0.10
CA VAL A 258 27.61 1.84 -0.08
C VAL A 258 26.50 2.88 -0.13
N THR A 259 26.53 3.89 0.74
CA THR A 259 25.51 4.96 0.77
C THR A 259 25.50 5.83 -0.50
N GLN A 260 26.61 5.86 -1.24
CA GLN A 260 26.74 6.55 -2.54
C GLN A 260 26.27 5.71 -3.73
N ILE A 261 25.88 4.45 -3.51
CA ILE A 261 25.35 3.57 -4.57
C ILE A 261 23.90 3.19 -4.27
N ALA A 262 23.69 2.27 -3.32
CA ALA A 262 22.38 1.70 -3.04
C ALA A 262 22.39 0.92 -1.71
N TYR A 263 21.26 0.90 -1.00
CA TYR A 263 21.08 0.13 0.24
C TYR A 263 19.58 -0.07 0.55
N ILE A 264 19.25 -0.82 1.60
CA ILE A 264 17.88 -0.89 2.15
C ILE A 264 17.78 0.02 3.37
N ALA A 265 16.84 0.95 3.35
CA ALA A 265 16.46 1.73 4.51
C ALA A 265 15.28 1.05 5.22
N ARG A 266 15.51 0.52 6.42
CA ARG A 266 14.47 -0.12 7.24
C ARG A 266 13.96 0.85 8.28
N LEU A 267 12.64 1.04 8.29
CA LEU A 267 11.98 1.87 9.29
C LEU A 267 11.60 1.02 10.52
N CYS A 268 12.07 1.46 11.68
CA CYS A 268 11.78 0.85 12.98
C CYS A 268 10.68 1.64 13.70
N ASP A 269 9.72 0.93 14.28
CA ASP A 269 8.71 1.50 15.17
C ASP A 269 9.17 1.37 16.63
N ASP A 270 9.01 2.42 17.43
CA ASP A 270 9.43 2.42 18.85
C ASP A 270 8.73 1.34 19.70
N THR A 271 7.65 0.73 19.19
CA THR A 271 6.84 -0.26 19.91
C THR A 271 7.15 -1.72 19.59
N THR A 272 7.95 -2.06 18.55
CA THR A 272 8.22 -3.46 18.17
C THR A 272 9.49 -4.03 18.82
N ASN A 273 9.82 -3.60 20.04
CA ASN A 273 10.81 -4.27 20.89
C ASN A 273 10.20 -5.35 21.80
N LYS A 274 8.94 -5.75 21.60
CA LYS A 274 8.26 -6.69 22.53
C LYS A 274 7.53 -7.90 21.97
N ASP A 275 7.39 -8.10 20.66
CA ASP A 275 6.85 -9.37 20.15
C ASP A 275 7.93 -10.32 19.63
N SER A 276 8.42 -11.11 20.58
CA SER A 276 8.59 -12.56 20.51
C SER A 276 8.90 -13.18 19.13
N ASN A 277 10.17 -13.10 18.73
CA ASN A 277 10.95 -14.31 18.49
C ASN A 277 12.38 -14.06 18.97
N ALA A 278 12.82 -14.89 19.92
CA ALA A 278 14.13 -14.83 20.55
C ALA A 278 15.23 -15.03 19.49
N ASP A 279 15.98 -13.96 19.18
CA ASP A 279 17.35 -14.00 18.60
C ASP A 279 18.02 -12.62 18.45
N ASN A 280 17.38 -11.52 18.87
CA ASN A 280 17.79 -10.15 18.49
C ASN A 280 18.91 -9.48 19.33
N HIS A 281 19.64 -10.18 20.19
CA HIS A 281 20.64 -9.49 21.03
C HIS A 281 22.05 -9.30 20.44
N ASN A 282 22.35 -9.80 19.22
CA ASN A 282 23.71 -9.75 18.65
C ASN A 282 23.86 -9.19 17.21
N LYS A 283 22.84 -8.52 16.64
CA LYS A 283 22.80 -8.20 15.19
C LYS A 283 22.90 -6.73 14.80
N GLU A 284 23.20 -5.83 15.73
CA GLU A 284 23.30 -4.40 15.46
C GLU A 284 24.69 -3.87 15.77
N LYS A 285 25.30 -3.18 14.79
CA LYS A 285 26.57 -2.47 14.98
C LYS A 285 26.31 -0.96 15.02
N SER A 286 26.62 -0.34 16.16
CA SER A 286 26.54 1.11 16.32
C SER A 286 27.73 1.80 15.63
N LEU A 287 27.42 2.75 14.76
CA LEU A 287 28.36 3.52 13.94
C LEU A 287 28.43 4.95 14.47
N SER A 288 29.24 5.17 15.50
CA SER A 288 29.25 6.41 16.29
C SER A 288 29.64 7.70 15.54
N THR A 289 29.98 7.68 14.25
CA THR A 289 30.69 8.82 13.64
C THR A 289 30.36 9.24 12.20
N LEU A 290 29.51 8.56 11.42
CA LEU A 290 29.51 8.78 9.94
C LEU A 290 28.21 9.15 9.23
N LEU A 291 27.06 9.21 9.88
CA LEU A 291 25.79 9.55 9.18
C LEU A 291 25.39 11.02 9.23
N ASN A 292 26.12 11.89 9.95
CA ASN A 292 25.87 13.34 9.93
C ASN A 292 26.10 14.00 8.55
N LEU A 293 26.68 13.27 7.59
CA LEU A 293 26.97 13.77 6.23
C LEU A 293 25.92 13.37 5.18
N TYR A 294 24.93 12.53 5.51
CA TYR A 294 24.02 12.00 4.50
C TYR A 294 22.57 11.95 4.96
N ASN A 295 21.73 12.78 4.34
CA ASN A 295 20.29 12.82 4.60
C ASN A 295 19.50 12.32 3.36
N PRO A 296 19.04 11.04 3.34
CA PRO A 296 18.24 10.50 2.24
C PRO A 296 16.87 11.19 2.11
N GLU A 297 16.44 11.96 3.12
CA GLU A 297 15.18 12.71 3.15
C GLU A 297 14.99 13.57 1.90
N LYS A 298 16.03 14.23 1.41
CA LYS A 298 15.93 15.07 0.20
C LYS A 298 15.61 14.25 -1.06
N ILE A 299 16.19 13.06 -1.17
CA ILE A 299 16.01 12.18 -2.33
C ILE A 299 14.65 11.50 -2.25
N TRP A 300 14.27 11.01 -1.07
CA TRP A 300 12.93 10.49 -0.83
C TRP A 300 11.85 11.52 -1.13
N GLN A 301 11.96 12.75 -0.61
CA GLN A 301 11.03 13.84 -0.90
C GLN A 301 10.97 14.17 -2.39
N LYS A 302 12.10 14.21 -3.08
CA LYS A 302 12.16 14.48 -4.53
C LYS A 302 11.50 13.36 -5.34
N THR A 303 11.80 12.10 -5.02
CA THR A 303 11.22 10.92 -5.68
C THR A 303 9.73 10.86 -5.43
N LEU A 304 9.27 11.00 -4.19
CA LEU A 304 7.85 11.06 -3.83
C LEU A 304 7.16 12.23 -4.53
N LYS A 305 7.71 13.45 -4.46
CA LYS A 305 7.10 14.63 -5.11
C LYS A 305 6.93 14.43 -6.61
N LYS A 306 7.90 13.79 -7.27
CA LYS A 306 7.80 13.41 -8.69
C LYS A 306 6.74 12.32 -8.92
N ALA A 307 6.72 11.29 -8.08
CA ALA A 307 5.76 10.20 -8.11
C ALA A 307 4.32 10.73 -8.05
N TRP A 308 4.05 11.53 -7.01
CA TRP A 308 2.77 12.14 -6.72
C TRP A 308 2.30 13.11 -7.79
N LYS A 309 3.21 13.81 -8.48
CA LYS A 309 2.86 14.68 -9.61
C LYS A 309 2.26 13.90 -10.78
N ASN A 310 2.69 12.64 -10.96
CA ASN A 310 2.30 11.78 -12.08
C ASN A 310 1.32 10.68 -11.68
N SER A 311 0.91 10.65 -10.41
CA SER A 311 0.03 9.64 -9.86
C SER A 311 -1.43 9.99 -10.16
N PHE A 312 -2.24 8.97 -10.48
CA PHE A 312 -3.71 9.11 -10.52
C PHE A 312 -4.28 9.43 -9.13
N PHE A 313 -3.52 9.11 -8.09
CA PHE A 313 -3.74 9.66 -6.76
C PHE A 313 -3.16 11.08 -6.75
N PRO A 314 -3.96 12.13 -6.53
CA PRO A 314 -3.38 13.44 -6.27
C PRO A 314 -2.35 13.31 -5.14
N TYR A 315 -1.27 14.10 -5.20
CA TYR A 315 -0.34 14.36 -4.08
C TYR A 315 -1.03 14.12 -2.76
N PRO A 316 -0.42 13.37 -1.81
CA PRO A 316 -1.11 12.99 -0.60
C PRO A 316 -1.63 14.31 -0.07
N LEU A 317 -2.95 14.43 0.05
CA LEU A 317 -3.50 15.53 0.82
C LEU A 317 -3.54 14.94 2.22
N PRO A 318 -2.47 15.07 3.04
CA PRO A 318 -2.45 14.72 4.47
C PRO A 318 -3.39 15.64 5.27
N LEU A 319 -4.50 16.03 4.67
CA LEU A 319 -5.43 17.04 5.16
C LEU A 319 -6.87 16.55 5.09
N LEU A 320 -7.18 15.52 4.29
CA LEU A 320 -8.55 15.03 4.15
C LEU A 320 -8.90 14.01 5.23
N SER A 321 -9.49 14.48 6.33
CA SER A 321 -10.13 13.64 7.33
C SER A 321 -11.57 13.31 6.91
N ILE A 322 -12.14 12.24 7.47
CA ILE A 322 -13.60 12.03 7.42
C ILE A 322 -14.21 13.07 8.36
N ILE A 323 -14.71 14.15 7.79
CA ILE A 323 -15.26 15.29 8.52
C ILE A 323 -16.75 15.13 8.82
N SER A 324 -17.39 14.10 8.25
CA SER A 324 -18.79 13.78 8.51
C SER A 324 -19.04 13.05 9.82
N HIS A 325 -18.01 12.64 10.57
CA HIS A 325 -18.19 11.87 11.81
C HIS A 325 -18.49 12.78 13.02
N ASN A 326 -19.38 12.32 13.92
CA ASN A 326 -19.83 13.04 15.12
C ASN A 326 -20.29 14.50 14.87
N LYS A 327 -21.06 14.70 13.80
CA LYS A 327 -21.68 15.99 13.43
C LYS A 327 -23.19 15.99 13.66
N SER A 328 -23.83 17.11 13.37
CA SER A 328 -25.29 17.24 13.42
C SER A 328 -25.86 16.89 12.05
N TYR A 329 -26.85 16.00 12.04
CA TYR A 329 -27.47 15.48 10.83
C TYR A 329 -28.98 15.58 10.92
N HIS A 330 -29.61 15.83 9.79
CA HIS A 330 -31.05 15.83 9.66
C HIS A 330 -31.45 15.14 8.35
N GLN A 331 -32.64 14.59 8.32
CA GLN A 331 -33.28 14.16 7.08
C GLN A 331 -34.71 14.70 7.03
N SER A 332 -35.27 14.76 5.84
CA SER A 332 -36.58 15.36 5.57
C SER A 332 -37.72 14.73 6.37
N SER A 333 -37.69 13.41 6.57
CA SER A 333 -38.73 12.67 7.28
C SER A 333 -38.20 11.34 7.83
N ALA A 334 -38.91 10.76 8.79
CA ALA A 334 -38.65 9.43 9.33
C ALA A 334 -39.95 8.61 9.42
N PRO A 335 -39.91 7.26 9.33
CA PRO A 335 -41.05 6.39 9.61
C PRO A 335 -41.58 6.57 11.05
N GLU A 336 -42.85 6.22 11.29
CA GLU A 336 -43.62 6.53 12.52
C GLU A 336 -42.99 6.11 13.87
N ASN A 337 -41.95 5.28 13.88
CA ASN A 337 -41.28 4.78 15.09
C ASN A 337 -39.86 5.31 15.30
N TYR A 338 -39.39 6.21 14.44
CA TYR A 338 -38.04 6.75 14.50
C TYR A 338 -38.04 8.27 14.40
N THR A 339 -37.04 8.91 15.00
CA THR A 339 -36.81 10.34 14.79
C THR A 339 -35.97 10.54 13.52
N SER A 340 -36.16 11.68 12.83
CA SER A 340 -35.35 12.04 11.67
C SER A 340 -33.87 12.18 12.03
N GLU A 341 -33.55 12.62 13.24
CA GLU A 341 -32.16 12.82 13.68
C GLU A 341 -31.46 11.48 13.93
N ASP A 342 -32.12 10.53 14.60
CA ASP A 342 -31.56 9.20 14.86
C ASP A 342 -31.25 8.48 13.55
N LEU A 343 -32.21 8.44 12.62
CA LEU A 343 -32.01 7.82 11.32
C LEU A 343 -30.96 8.55 10.47
N ALA A 344 -30.94 9.88 10.49
CA ALA A 344 -29.92 10.63 9.76
C ALA A 344 -28.51 10.33 10.30
N SER A 345 -28.37 10.13 11.60
CA SER A 345 -27.08 9.81 12.24
C SER A 345 -26.51 8.44 11.83
N LEU A 346 -27.38 7.47 11.53
CA LEU A 346 -26.96 6.13 11.09
C LEU A 346 -26.17 6.18 9.78
N LEU A 347 -26.49 7.14 8.89
CA LEU A 347 -25.74 7.34 7.65
C LEU A 347 -24.35 7.97 7.85
N ALA A 348 -23.92 8.29 9.07
CA ALA A 348 -22.59 8.84 9.34
C ALA A 348 -21.90 8.18 10.54
N ASN A 349 -22.39 7.02 10.98
CA ASN A 349 -21.94 6.34 12.20
C ASN A 349 -20.58 5.61 12.04
N GLY A 350 -20.12 5.40 10.81
CA GLY A 350 -18.83 4.76 10.49
C GLY A 350 -18.94 3.27 10.18
N HIS A 351 -20.11 2.67 10.36
CA HIS A 351 -20.38 1.26 10.10
C HIS A 351 -20.99 1.11 8.71
N ILE A 352 -20.41 0.27 7.87
CA ILE A 352 -20.94 -0.07 6.54
C ILE A 352 -21.45 -1.50 6.65
N GLN A 353 -22.75 -1.70 6.52
CA GLN A 353 -23.40 -3.01 6.76
C GLN A 353 -23.82 -3.71 5.47
N GLY A 354 -23.89 -2.97 4.35
CA GLY A 354 -24.36 -3.49 3.06
C GLY A 354 -25.88 -3.57 2.95
N ILE A 355 -26.60 -3.17 3.99
CA ILE A 355 -28.06 -3.03 4.03
C ILE A 355 -28.44 -1.59 4.29
N THR A 356 -29.67 -1.20 3.93
CA THR A 356 -30.18 0.14 4.23
C THR A 356 -30.23 0.38 5.74
N GLN A 357 -29.49 1.37 6.24
CA GLN A 357 -29.52 1.77 7.65
C GLN A 357 -30.49 2.92 7.91
N SER A 358 -30.68 3.81 6.93
CA SER A 358 -31.63 4.91 7.03
C SER A 358 -32.47 5.05 5.78
N ILE A 359 -33.74 5.41 6.00
CA ILE A 359 -34.76 5.58 4.98
C ILE A 359 -35.68 6.76 5.34
N THR A 360 -36.05 7.57 4.35
CA THR A 360 -37.08 8.61 4.51
C THR A 360 -38.48 8.04 4.28
N GLN A 361 -39.52 8.79 4.63
CA GLN A 361 -40.85 8.52 4.10
C GLN A 361 -40.88 8.74 2.58
N ARG A 362 -41.94 8.24 1.95
CA ARG A 362 -42.20 8.50 0.53
C ARG A 362 -42.77 9.90 0.37
N GLU A 363 -41.98 10.81 -0.18
CA GLU A 363 -42.32 12.23 -0.26
C GLU A 363 -41.75 12.90 -1.53
N ALA A 364 -41.96 14.20 -1.66
CA ALA A 364 -41.35 14.98 -2.73
C ALA A 364 -39.95 15.45 -2.31
N ASP A 365 -38.97 15.20 -3.17
CA ASP A 365 -37.58 15.63 -2.99
C ASP A 365 -36.98 15.29 -1.60
N PRO A 366 -37.06 14.01 -1.12
CA PRO A 366 -36.50 13.62 0.16
C PRO A 366 -34.99 13.88 0.21
N TRP A 367 -34.50 14.27 1.39
CA TRP A 367 -33.13 14.69 1.56
C TRP A 367 -32.52 14.28 2.89
N TRP A 368 -31.19 14.15 2.87
CA TRP A 368 -30.33 14.05 4.05
C TRP A 368 -29.36 15.24 4.06
N GLU A 369 -29.10 15.80 5.23
CA GLU A 369 -28.27 16.98 5.43
C GLU A 369 -27.35 16.82 6.63
N ILE A 370 -26.19 17.45 6.53
CA ILE A 370 -25.20 17.56 7.61
C ILE A 370 -24.76 18.99 7.81
N ASP A 371 -24.66 19.40 9.08
CA ASP A 371 -23.93 20.60 9.52
C ASP A 371 -22.53 20.19 10.03
N LEU A 372 -21.49 20.57 9.30
CA LEU A 372 -20.09 20.31 9.66
C LEU A 372 -19.59 21.19 10.83
N GLN A 373 -20.42 22.13 11.31
CA GLN A 373 -20.18 23.09 12.39
C GLN A 373 -19.15 24.19 12.10
N ASP A 374 -18.28 23.99 11.12
CA ASP A 374 -17.33 24.97 10.59
C ASP A 374 -17.24 24.82 9.06
N ASN A 375 -16.59 25.77 8.39
CA ASN A 375 -16.33 25.67 6.96
C ASN A 375 -15.14 24.75 6.69
N TYR A 376 -15.36 23.79 5.79
CA TYR A 376 -14.34 22.87 5.30
C TYR A 376 -14.14 23.01 3.80
N ILE A 377 -12.95 22.68 3.33
CA ILE A 377 -12.69 22.39 1.93
C ILE A 377 -12.98 20.90 1.71
N ILE A 378 -14.14 20.61 1.15
CA ILE A 378 -14.63 19.26 0.86
C ILE A 378 -14.10 18.82 -0.50
N LYS A 379 -13.48 17.64 -0.55
CA LYS A 379 -12.94 17.07 -1.79
C LYS A 379 -13.71 15.85 -2.24
N ILE A 380 -14.21 15.04 -1.32
CA ILE A 380 -14.82 13.74 -1.64
C ILE A 380 -16.13 13.58 -0.85
N ILE A 381 -17.17 13.09 -1.53
CA ILE A 381 -18.38 12.55 -0.89
C ILE A 381 -18.58 11.13 -1.39
N ARG A 382 -18.57 10.16 -0.47
CA ARG A 382 -18.83 8.75 -0.74
C ARG A 382 -20.21 8.37 -0.22
N LEU A 383 -20.99 7.71 -1.06
CA LEU A 383 -22.31 7.19 -0.73
C LEU A 383 -22.27 5.67 -0.83
N PHE A 384 -22.53 5.00 0.29
CA PHE A 384 -22.69 3.57 0.38
C PHE A 384 -24.18 3.28 0.38
N ASN A 385 -24.64 2.59 -0.65
CA ASN A 385 -26.04 2.20 -0.79
C ASN A 385 -26.24 0.78 -0.25
N GLY A 386 -27.46 0.46 0.15
CA GLY A 386 -27.84 -0.92 0.46
C GLY A 386 -27.80 -1.78 -0.80
N ILE A 387 -27.44 -3.05 -0.65
CA ILE A 387 -27.53 -4.08 -1.71
C ILE A 387 -28.80 -4.93 -1.50
N ASP A 388 -29.84 -4.28 -0.97
CA ASP A 388 -31.15 -4.84 -0.71
C ASP A 388 -32.16 -4.37 -1.77
N LEU A 389 -33.44 -4.63 -1.55
CA LEU A 389 -34.52 -4.24 -2.47
C LEU A 389 -34.68 -2.71 -2.62
N ASN A 390 -33.97 -1.88 -1.84
CA ASN A 390 -34.02 -0.42 -1.91
C ASN A 390 -32.91 0.20 -2.78
N ILE A 391 -32.04 -0.61 -3.39
CA ILE A 391 -30.88 -0.13 -4.16
C ILE A 391 -31.25 0.90 -5.24
N GLU A 392 -32.47 0.82 -5.80
CA GLU A 392 -32.95 1.71 -6.86
C GLU A 392 -33.25 3.14 -6.40
N ASN A 393 -33.52 3.35 -5.11
CA ASN A 393 -33.94 4.64 -4.56
C ASN A 393 -32.90 5.74 -4.79
N MET A 394 -31.61 5.37 -4.84
CA MET A 394 -30.49 6.29 -5.06
C MET A 394 -30.01 6.35 -6.51
N GLN A 395 -30.77 5.82 -7.49
CA GLN A 395 -30.39 5.91 -8.92
C GLN A 395 -30.18 7.35 -9.38
N ASN A 396 -30.95 8.31 -8.85
CA ASN A 396 -30.89 9.73 -9.20
C ASN A 396 -30.82 10.57 -7.92
N PHE A 397 -29.78 11.39 -7.78
CA PHE A 397 -29.65 12.29 -6.64
C PHE A 397 -28.84 13.54 -6.98
N ILE A 398 -29.03 14.58 -6.17
CA ILE A 398 -28.36 15.87 -6.26
C ILE A 398 -27.56 16.09 -4.98
N ILE A 399 -26.29 16.48 -5.13
CA ILE A 399 -25.46 16.98 -4.04
C ILE A 399 -25.47 18.51 -4.11
N LYS A 400 -25.89 19.15 -3.02
CA LYS A 400 -25.83 20.59 -2.83
C LYS A 400 -24.93 20.94 -1.64
N SER A 401 -24.34 22.13 -1.67
CA SER A 401 -23.54 22.66 -0.58
C SER A 401 -23.95 24.08 -0.23
N SER A 402 -23.76 24.48 1.02
CA SER A 402 -23.93 25.86 1.48
C SER A 402 -22.86 26.27 2.50
N GLU A 403 -22.51 27.56 2.52
CA GLU A 403 -21.65 28.19 3.54
C GLU A 403 -22.45 28.96 4.60
N ASN A 404 -23.75 29.18 4.40
CA ASN A 404 -24.62 30.01 5.26
C ASN A 404 -26.03 29.42 5.50
N HIS A 405 -26.30 28.21 5.01
CA HIS A 405 -27.59 27.50 5.05
C HIS A 405 -28.74 28.13 4.24
N THR A 406 -28.59 29.36 3.73
CA THR A 406 -29.58 30.03 2.88
C THR A 406 -29.30 29.85 1.40
N ASP A 407 -28.04 30.01 0.99
CA ASP A 407 -27.62 29.93 -0.41
C ASP A 407 -27.10 28.54 -0.73
N TRP A 408 -27.85 27.79 -1.53
CA TRP A 408 -27.52 26.42 -1.89
C TRP A 408 -27.03 26.32 -3.33
N ILE A 409 -25.82 25.79 -3.49
CA ILE A 409 -25.21 25.58 -4.80
C ILE A 409 -25.27 24.09 -5.14
N THR A 410 -25.84 23.75 -6.30
CA THR A 410 -25.78 22.38 -6.85
C THR A 410 -24.36 22.07 -7.29
N ARG A 411 -23.76 21.04 -6.70
CA ARG A 411 -22.38 20.61 -6.97
C ARG A 411 -22.29 19.40 -7.88
N HIS A 412 -23.31 18.55 -7.81
CA HIS A 412 -23.39 17.35 -8.62
C HIS A 412 -24.84 16.92 -8.78
N HIS A 413 -25.16 16.37 -9.95
CA HIS A 413 -26.43 15.71 -10.21
C HIS A 413 -26.14 14.40 -10.94
N LYS A 414 -26.41 13.27 -10.28
CA LYS A 414 -26.35 11.96 -10.90
C LYS A 414 -27.67 11.72 -11.63
N THR A 415 -27.63 11.77 -12.96
CA THR A 415 -28.81 11.55 -13.83
C THR A 415 -28.81 10.19 -14.51
N ASN A 416 -27.66 9.49 -14.54
CA ASN A 416 -27.60 8.13 -15.07
C ASN A 416 -28.32 7.16 -14.12
N LEU A 417 -29.08 6.21 -14.66
CA LEU A 417 -29.87 5.27 -13.85
C LEU A 417 -29.08 4.04 -13.38
N ASN A 418 -27.75 4.06 -13.56
CA ASN A 418 -26.88 2.97 -13.11
C ASN A 418 -27.00 2.82 -11.59
N LEU A 419 -27.24 1.58 -11.16
CA LEU A 419 -27.20 1.20 -9.76
C LEU A 419 -25.78 1.29 -9.22
N PHE A 420 -25.68 1.52 -7.92
CA PHE A 420 -24.43 1.49 -7.16
C PHE A 420 -24.75 0.92 -5.77
N GLY A 421 -23.82 0.17 -5.20
CA GLY A 421 -23.95 -0.59 -3.95
C GLY A 421 -22.71 -0.43 -3.07
N GLY A 422 -22.87 -0.38 -1.75
CA GLY A 422 -21.82 0.07 -0.85
C GLY A 422 -20.71 -0.97 -0.60
N THR A 423 -21.09 -2.15 -0.16
CA THR A 423 -20.19 -3.20 0.35
C THR A 423 -19.65 -4.14 -0.72
N ASP A 424 -20.24 -4.16 -1.91
CA ASP A 424 -19.74 -4.89 -3.08
C ASP A 424 -18.60 -4.14 -3.80
N GLY A 425 -18.18 -3.00 -3.25
CA GLY A 425 -17.14 -2.15 -3.81
C GLY A 425 -17.63 -1.18 -4.88
N SER A 426 -18.93 -1.17 -5.21
CA SER A 426 -19.51 -0.29 -6.24
C SER A 426 -20.06 1.04 -5.68
N TYR A 427 -19.61 1.49 -4.51
CA TYR A 427 -20.11 2.69 -3.84
C TYR A 427 -19.96 3.93 -4.72
N TYR A 428 -20.85 4.90 -4.57
CA TYR A 428 -20.76 6.13 -5.36
C TYR A 428 -19.70 7.05 -4.78
N ASN A 429 -18.77 7.49 -5.61
CA ASN A 429 -17.68 8.37 -5.20
C ASN A 429 -17.68 9.66 -6.02
N TRP A 430 -18.14 10.75 -5.42
CA TRP A 430 -18.05 12.07 -6.02
C TRP A 430 -16.76 12.77 -5.58
N LEU A 431 -15.91 13.14 -6.54
CA LEU A 431 -14.63 13.81 -6.32
C LEU A 431 -14.64 15.20 -6.98
N HIS A 432 -14.31 16.25 -6.21
CA HIS A 432 -14.11 17.60 -6.74
C HIS A 432 -12.60 17.90 -6.89
N PRO A 433 -12.09 18.21 -8.11
CA PRO A 433 -10.66 18.36 -8.34
C PRO A 433 -9.98 19.40 -7.43
N LEU A 434 -10.60 20.57 -7.27
CA LEU A 434 -10.04 21.69 -6.49
C LEU A 434 -10.57 21.74 -5.05
N GLY A 435 -11.58 20.92 -4.72
CA GLY A 435 -12.35 21.03 -3.48
C GLY A 435 -13.37 22.17 -3.51
N ILE A 436 -14.37 22.10 -2.65
CA ILE A 436 -15.40 23.13 -2.48
C ILE A 436 -15.39 23.59 -1.03
N LYS A 437 -15.55 24.90 -0.82
CA LYS A 437 -15.78 25.43 0.52
C LYS A 437 -17.24 25.26 0.88
N ALA A 438 -17.52 24.63 2.02
CA ALA A 438 -18.86 24.43 2.53
C ALA A 438 -18.87 24.11 4.03
N ARG A 439 -19.96 24.46 4.71
CA ARG A 439 -20.30 24.00 6.06
C ARG A 439 -21.47 23.01 6.04
N TRP A 440 -22.42 23.20 5.14
CA TRP A 440 -23.56 22.31 4.97
C TRP A 440 -23.48 21.55 3.66
N ILE A 441 -23.87 20.28 3.72
CA ILE A 441 -24.04 19.41 2.54
C ILE A 441 -25.43 18.80 2.62
N ARG A 442 -26.13 18.81 1.49
CA ARG A 442 -27.45 18.17 1.34
C ARG A 442 -27.44 17.23 0.14
N ILE A 443 -27.95 16.02 0.36
CA ILE A 443 -28.16 15.01 -0.67
C ILE A 443 -29.66 14.86 -0.84
N THR A 444 -30.15 15.05 -2.05
CA THR A 444 -31.59 15.04 -2.36
C THR A 444 -31.88 14.08 -3.49
N VAL A 445 -32.91 13.23 -3.35
CA VAL A 445 -33.42 12.41 -4.46
C VAL A 445 -34.55 13.19 -5.14
N PRO A 446 -34.35 13.77 -6.33
CA PRO A 446 -35.33 14.65 -6.93
C PRO A 446 -36.55 13.90 -7.47
N GLY A 447 -37.72 14.51 -7.34
CA GLY A 447 -38.98 14.06 -7.91
C GLY A 447 -40.08 13.83 -6.87
N LYS A 448 -41.29 13.57 -7.37
CA LYS A 448 -42.46 13.24 -6.55
C LYS A 448 -42.44 11.76 -6.16
N ASN A 449 -42.94 11.45 -4.97
CA ASN A 449 -43.11 10.08 -4.47
C ASN A 449 -41.79 9.28 -4.43
N LYS A 450 -40.71 9.93 -4.04
CA LYS A 450 -39.37 9.34 -3.90
C LYS A 450 -39.07 8.98 -2.46
N VAL A 451 -38.05 8.15 -2.30
CA VAL A 451 -37.50 7.72 -1.01
C VAL A 451 -35.98 7.88 -1.12
N LEU A 452 -35.34 8.43 -0.08
CA LEU A 452 -33.90 8.38 0.08
C LEU A 452 -33.58 7.20 1.00
N SER A 453 -32.70 6.31 0.57
CA SER A 453 -32.24 5.18 1.38
C SER A 453 -30.76 4.91 1.14
N LEU A 454 -29.98 4.82 2.21
CA LEU A 454 -28.54 4.54 2.14
C LEU A 454 -28.11 3.66 3.32
N ASP A 455 -26.93 3.08 3.18
CA ASP A 455 -26.19 2.39 4.24
C ASP A 455 -25.33 3.40 5.01
N GLN A 456 -24.50 4.18 4.30
CA GLN A 456 -23.53 5.09 4.92
C GLN A 456 -23.12 6.24 3.98
N ILE A 457 -22.71 7.37 4.55
CA ILE A 457 -22.18 8.55 3.88
C ILE A 457 -20.84 8.92 4.54
N GLN A 458 -19.82 9.16 3.71
CA GLN A 458 -18.55 9.72 4.17
C GLN A 458 -18.23 10.99 3.41
N ILE A 459 -17.99 12.08 4.13
CA ILE A 459 -17.51 13.35 3.57
C ILE A 459 -16.06 13.52 3.98
N LEU A 460 -15.17 13.68 3.00
CA LEU A 460 -13.75 13.88 3.23
C LEU A 460 -13.34 15.28 2.79
N GLY A 461 -12.67 15.97 3.71
CA GLY A 461 -12.35 17.39 3.59
C GLY A 461 -11.31 17.83 4.62
N MET A 462 -10.92 19.09 4.56
CA MET A 462 -9.97 19.70 5.48
C MET A 462 -10.48 21.03 6.03
N PRO A 463 -10.13 21.42 7.27
CA PRO A 463 -10.51 22.73 7.80
C PRO A 463 -10.00 23.86 6.91
N CYS A 464 -10.82 24.91 6.68
CA CYS A 464 -10.40 26.05 5.86
C CYS A 464 -9.15 26.78 6.39
N LYS A 465 -8.84 26.65 7.69
CA LYS A 465 -7.68 27.28 8.34
C LYS A 465 -6.33 26.76 7.81
N ASN A 466 -6.31 25.58 7.18
CA ASN A 466 -5.09 24.98 6.63
C ASN A 466 -4.92 25.23 5.11
N PHE A 467 -5.78 26.05 4.51
CA PHE A 467 -5.79 26.31 3.07
C PHE A 467 -5.07 27.63 2.75
N TYR A 468 -3.74 27.57 2.60
CA TYR A 468 -2.99 28.65 1.96
C TYR A 468 -3.10 28.48 0.43
N VAL A 469 -3.71 29.46 -0.23
CA VAL A 469 -3.64 29.60 -1.69
C VAL A 469 -2.39 30.43 -1.99
N PRO A 470 -1.42 29.94 -2.78
CA PRO A 470 -0.34 30.77 -3.34
C PRO A 470 -0.88 31.88 -4.25
#